data_AF-A0A258NTH3-F1
#
_entry.id   AF-A0A258NTH3-F1
#
_cell.length_a   1.000
_cell.length_b   1.000
_cell.length_c   1.000
_cell.angle_alpha   90.00
_cell.angle_beta   90.00
_cell.angle_gamma   90.00
#
_symmetry.space_group_name_H-M   'P 1'
#
loop_
_entity.id
_entity.type
_entity.pdbx_description
1 polymer ?
#
loop_
_entity_poly.entity_id
_entity_poly.type
_entity_poly.pdbx_seq_one_letter_code
_entity_poly.pdbx_strand_id
1 'polypeptide(L)'
;MIDRSLEEALSTLSPAFYNAVIAIADNTAMSAADKLAALKSLVVLSFTDTTMVRVDSPLQNLGLYKDILADSKIVAPTATFDASTSATRLLLLTAVFVGSASDKTVPVSTATVDALNKIMTLTLPAGVTSAEVAEWAEAVRQAIVIGHQ
;
A
#
# COMPACT_ATOMS: atom_id res chain seq x y z
N MET A 1 -3.04 4.40 19.71
CA MET A 1 -4.12 4.07 18.75
C MET A 1 -3.57 3.43 17.49
N ILE A 2 -2.62 4.07 16.80
CA ILE A 2 -1.99 3.50 15.60
C ILE A 2 -1.28 2.16 15.89
N ASP A 3 -0.57 2.04 17.02
CA ASP A 3 0.17 0.80 17.33
C ASP A 3 -0.78 -0.40 17.57
N ARG A 4 -1.93 -0.16 18.23
CA ARG A 4 -2.98 -1.18 18.36
C ARG A 4 -3.59 -1.55 17.00
N SER A 5 -3.83 -0.57 16.14
CA SER A 5 -4.34 -0.85 14.79
C SER A 5 -3.31 -1.59 13.93
N LEU A 6 -2.02 -1.35 14.13
CA LEU A 6 -0.96 -2.15 13.50
C LEU A 6 -1.02 -3.60 13.96
N GLU A 7 -1.11 -3.87 15.27
CA GLU A 7 -1.25 -5.24 15.79
C GLU A 7 -2.46 -5.96 15.19
N GLU A 8 -3.61 -5.29 15.13
CA GLU A 8 -4.82 -5.81 14.49
C GLU A 8 -4.62 -6.06 12.99
N ALA A 9 -3.95 -5.14 12.29
CA ALA A 9 -3.61 -5.32 10.88
C ALA A 9 -2.72 -6.56 10.68
N LEU A 10 -1.62 -6.68 11.42
CA LEU A 10 -0.67 -7.79 11.31
C LEU A 10 -1.34 -9.15 11.60
N SER A 11 -2.31 -9.20 12.52
CA SER A 11 -3.04 -10.44 12.85
C SER A 11 -4.08 -10.84 11.80
N THR A 12 -4.57 -9.90 10.99
CA THR A 12 -5.66 -10.13 10.01
C THR A 12 -5.20 -10.04 8.55
N LEU A 13 -3.95 -9.65 8.32
CA LEU A 13 -3.37 -9.49 7.01
C LEU A 13 -3.33 -10.83 6.27
N SER A 14 -4.01 -10.89 5.11
CA SER A 14 -3.97 -12.04 4.21
C SER A 14 -2.75 -11.96 3.30
N PRO A 15 -1.85 -12.97 3.27
CA PRO A 15 -0.64 -12.90 2.47
C PRO A 15 -0.86 -12.82 0.96
N ALA A 16 -1.95 -13.40 0.45
CA ALA A 16 -2.15 -13.56 -0.99
C ALA A 16 -2.15 -12.22 -1.75
N PHE A 17 -2.88 -11.22 -1.24
CA PHE A 17 -2.95 -9.90 -1.86
C PHE A 17 -1.58 -9.20 -1.88
N TYR A 18 -0.89 -9.14 -0.74
CA TYR A 18 0.39 -8.43 -0.64
C TYR A 18 1.54 -9.17 -1.36
N ASN A 19 1.50 -10.50 -1.42
CA ASN A 19 2.41 -11.26 -2.27
C ASN A 19 2.19 -10.97 -3.76
N ALA A 20 0.94 -10.79 -4.19
CA ALA A 20 0.65 -10.38 -5.56
C ALA A 20 1.14 -8.96 -5.85
N VAL A 21 1.04 -8.03 -4.89
CA VAL A 21 1.65 -6.68 -5.00
C VAL A 21 3.17 -6.78 -5.21
N ILE A 22 3.86 -7.62 -4.43
CA ILE A 22 5.30 -7.86 -4.57
C ILE A 22 5.62 -8.50 -5.93
N ALA A 23 4.83 -9.47 -6.38
CA ALA A 23 5.02 -10.12 -7.68
C ALA A 23 4.90 -9.12 -8.84
N ILE A 24 3.97 -8.16 -8.76
CA ILE A 24 3.86 -7.05 -9.73
C ILE A 24 5.12 -6.18 -9.69
N ALA A 25 5.60 -5.85 -8.50
CA ALA A 25 6.81 -5.03 -8.32
C ALA A 25 8.04 -5.71 -8.95
N ASP A 26 8.21 -7.01 -8.74
CA ASP A 26 9.35 -7.81 -9.18
C ASP A 26 9.31 -8.19 -10.66
N ASN A 27 8.16 -8.07 -11.32
CA ASN A 27 8.06 -8.39 -12.73
C ASN A 27 8.83 -7.37 -13.58
N THR A 28 10.01 -7.77 -14.05
CA THR A 28 10.91 -6.92 -14.85
C THR A 28 10.48 -6.77 -16.30
N ALA A 29 9.55 -7.62 -16.78
CA ALA A 29 9.00 -7.52 -18.13
C ALA A 29 7.89 -6.44 -18.24
N MET A 30 7.36 -5.98 -17.10
CA MET A 30 6.30 -4.97 -17.08
C MET A 30 6.87 -3.56 -17.00
N SER A 31 6.34 -2.67 -17.83
CA SER A 31 6.59 -1.24 -17.68
C SER A 31 5.95 -0.69 -16.40
N ALA A 32 6.32 0.53 -15.99
CA ALA A 32 5.66 1.20 -14.85
C ALA A 32 4.13 1.34 -15.06
N ALA A 33 3.71 1.65 -16.29
CA ALA A 33 2.29 1.75 -16.63
C ALA A 33 1.56 0.40 -16.51
N ASP A 34 2.19 -0.68 -16.97
CA ASP A 34 1.60 -2.03 -16.85
C ASP A 34 1.50 -2.47 -15.39
N LYS A 35 2.52 -2.17 -14.58
CA LYS A 35 2.50 -2.44 -13.13
C LYS A 35 1.38 -1.67 -12.43
N LEU A 36 1.19 -0.40 -12.78
CA LEU A 36 0.10 0.42 -12.26
C LEU A 36 -1.27 -0.15 -12.65
N ALA A 37 -1.44 -0.56 -13.92
CA ALA A 37 -2.66 -1.19 -14.38
C ALA A 37 -2.95 -2.51 -13.64
N ALA A 38 -1.95 -3.38 -13.48
CA ALA A 38 -2.08 -4.63 -12.75
C ALA A 38 -2.40 -4.40 -11.26
N LEU A 39 -1.78 -3.40 -10.62
CA LEU A 39 -2.08 -3.04 -9.25
C LEU A 39 -3.55 -2.60 -9.10
N LYS A 40 -4.05 -1.77 -10.00
CA LYS A 40 -5.47 -1.36 -10.01
C LYS A 40 -6.39 -2.56 -10.17
N SER A 41 -6.09 -3.47 -11.11
CA SER A 41 -6.87 -4.70 -11.30
C SER A 41 -6.87 -5.59 -10.05
N LEU A 42 -5.72 -5.73 -9.39
CA LEU A 42 -5.60 -6.48 -8.14
C LEU A 42 -6.42 -5.86 -7.01
N VAL A 43 -6.41 -4.53 -6.88
CA VAL A 43 -7.24 -3.80 -5.91
C VAL A 43 -8.72 -4.02 -6.18
N VAL A 44 -9.18 -3.92 -7.43
CA VAL A 44 -10.58 -4.20 -7.79
C VAL A 44 -10.94 -5.66 -7.47
N LEU A 45 -10.06 -6.61 -7.81
CA LEU A 45 -10.25 -8.03 -7.52
C LEU A 45 -10.44 -8.30 -6.02
N SER A 46 -9.77 -7.54 -5.14
CA SER A 46 -9.90 -7.69 -3.69
C SER A 46 -11.31 -7.47 -3.12
N PHE A 47 -12.22 -6.84 -3.90
CA PHE A 47 -13.61 -6.67 -3.53
C PHE A 47 -14.50 -7.87 -3.87
N THR A 48 -14.07 -8.69 -4.83
CA THR A 48 -14.86 -9.82 -5.34
C THR A 48 -14.29 -11.18 -4.98
N ASP A 49 -12.97 -11.27 -4.79
CA ASP A 49 -12.25 -12.50 -4.51
C ASP A 49 -11.90 -12.60 -3.03
N THR A 50 -12.53 -13.55 -2.34
CA THR A 50 -12.35 -13.79 -0.89
C THR A 50 -10.98 -14.37 -0.54
N THR A 51 -10.17 -14.77 -1.54
CA THR A 51 -8.79 -15.21 -1.32
C THR A 51 -7.80 -14.05 -1.40
N MET A 52 -8.16 -12.94 -2.08
CA MET A 52 -7.31 -11.76 -2.30
C MET A 52 -7.70 -10.59 -1.39
N VAL A 53 -7.78 -10.85 -0.09
CA VAL A 53 -8.26 -9.86 0.89
C VAL A 53 -7.18 -8.83 1.23
N ARG A 54 -7.52 -7.56 1.05
CA ARG A 54 -6.73 -6.40 1.50
C ARG A 54 -7.24 -5.90 2.85
N VAL A 55 -6.36 -5.31 3.66
CA VAL A 55 -6.79 -4.57 4.86
C VAL A 55 -7.62 -3.36 4.45
N ASP A 56 -8.88 -3.28 4.90
CA ASP A 56 -9.81 -2.21 4.49
C ASP A 56 -9.95 -1.08 5.53
N SER A 57 -9.47 -1.26 6.76
CA SER A 57 -9.54 -0.21 7.77
C SER A 57 -8.51 0.90 7.49
N PRO A 58 -8.93 2.18 7.42
CA PRO A 58 -8.00 3.28 7.18
C PRO A 58 -6.89 3.37 8.23
N LEU A 59 -7.23 3.19 9.52
CA LEU A 59 -6.26 3.30 10.60
C LEU A 59 -5.27 2.13 10.62
N GLN A 60 -5.71 0.93 10.24
CA GLN A 60 -4.84 -0.24 10.10
C GLN A 60 -3.85 -0.04 8.94
N ASN A 61 -4.29 0.50 7.81
CA ASN A 61 -3.42 0.84 6.69
C ASN A 61 -2.39 1.92 7.05
N LEU A 62 -2.76 2.95 7.83
CA LEU A 62 -1.78 3.92 8.34
C LEU A 62 -0.77 3.27 9.30
N GLY A 63 -1.20 2.30 10.09
CA GLY A 63 -0.30 1.46 10.90
C GLY A 63 0.73 0.73 10.04
N LEU A 64 0.28 0.04 8.98
CA LEU A 64 1.15 -0.68 8.05
C LEU A 64 2.08 0.26 7.26
N TYR A 65 1.60 1.47 6.91
CA TYR A 65 2.42 2.51 6.29
C TYR A 65 3.56 2.97 7.21
N LYS A 66 3.27 3.15 8.50
CA LYS A 66 4.31 3.45 9.51
C LYS A 66 5.31 2.29 9.65
N ASP A 67 4.81 1.07 9.72
CA ASP A 67 5.61 -0.14 9.91
C ASP A 67 6.60 -0.36 8.75
N ILE A 68 6.09 -0.35 7.50
CA ILE A 68 6.94 -0.55 6.32
C ILE A 68 7.99 0.57 6.17
N LEU A 69 7.73 1.79 6.62
CA LEU A 69 8.72 2.87 6.53
C LEU A 69 9.78 2.83 7.64
N ALA A 70 9.59 2.03 8.70
CA ALA A 70 10.57 1.90 9.77
C ALA A 70 11.81 1.12 9.32
N ASP A 71 11.63 -0.01 8.62
CA ASP A 71 12.72 -0.90 8.21
C ASP A 71 12.53 -1.50 6.80
N SER A 72 11.55 -1.03 6.03
CA SER A 72 11.17 -1.58 4.72
C SER A 72 10.67 -3.03 4.78
N LYS A 73 10.15 -3.47 5.93
CA LYS A 73 9.57 -4.80 6.11
C LYS A 73 8.24 -4.72 6.86
N ILE A 74 7.39 -5.70 6.61
CA ILE A 74 6.23 -6.00 7.44
C ILE A 74 6.35 -7.45 7.86
N VAL A 75 6.30 -7.71 9.17
CA VAL A 75 6.39 -9.05 9.74
C VAL A 75 5.04 -9.39 10.37
N ALA A 76 4.23 -10.17 9.67
CA ALA A 76 2.99 -10.73 10.18
C ALA A 76 3.21 -12.18 10.65
N PRO A 77 2.35 -12.73 11.52
CA PRO A 77 2.47 -14.12 11.97
C PRO A 77 2.44 -15.16 10.84
N THR A 78 1.81 -14.83 9.72
CA THR A 78 1.58 -15.74 8.59
C THR A 78 2.48 -15.47 7.38
N ALA A 79 3.18 -14.32 7.33
CA ALA A 79 4.03 -13.93 6.22
C ALA A 79 4.95 -12.74 6.55
N THR A 80 6.04 -12.63 5.81
CA THR A 80 6.93 -11.46 5.83
C THR A 80 6.96 -10.83 4.44
N PHE A 81 6.75 -9.52 4.38
CA PHE A 81 6.82 -8.73 3.14
C PHE A 81 8.07 -7.86 3.20
N ASP A 82 9.10 -8.20 2.43
CA ASP A 82 10.39 -7.51 2.44
C ASP A 82 10.56 -6.63 1.19
N ALA A 83 10.60 -5.32 1.43
CA ALA A 83 10.85 -4.28 0.44
C ALA A 83 12.24 -3.63 0.56
N SER A 84 13.08 -4.05 1.52
CA SER A 84 14.38 -3.44 1.82
C SER A 84 15.38 -3.47 0.65
N THR A 85 15.15 -4.36 -0.32
CA THR A 85 16.01 -4.55 -1.50
C THR A 85 15.39 -4.02 -2.80
N SER A 86 14.18 -3.46 -2.75
CA SER A 86 13.46 -2.99 -3.95
C SER A 86 12.62 -1.74 -3.66
N ALA A 87 13.07 -0.60 -4.17
CA ALA A 87 12.33 0.66 -4.10
C ALA A 87 10.94 0.52 -4.76
N THR A 88 10.81 -0.29 -5.80
CA THR A 88 9.51 -0.57 -6.44
C THR A 88 8.57 -1.34 -5.51
N ARG A 89 9.05 -2.35 -4.76
CA ARG A 89 8.20 -3.03 -3.75
C ARG A 89 7.71 -2.05 -2.70
N LEU A 90 8.63 -1.23 -2.20
CA LEU A 90 8.31 -0.23 -1.19
C LEU A 90 7.28 0.77 -1.70
N LEU A 91 7.47 1.29 -2.91
CA LEU A 91 6.53 2.20 -3.57
C LEU A 91 5.13 1.56 -3.70
N LEU A 92 5.03 0.34 -4.21
CA LEU A 92 3.73 -0.29 -4.43
C LEU A 92 3.01 -0.60 -3.10
N LEU A 93 3.73 -1.09 -2.09
CA LEU A 93 3.15 -1.34 -0.76
C LEU A 93 2.70 -0.04 -0.08
N THR A 94 3.54 0.98 -0.08
CA THR A 94 3.19 2.30 0.50
C THR A 94 2.01 2.94 -0.23
N ALA A 95 1.96 2.85 -1.56
CA ALA A 95 0.83 3.31 -2.36
C ALA A 95 -0.47 2.58 -2.02
N VAL A 96 -0.42 1.25 -1.82
CA VAL A 96 -1.57 0.47 -1.36
C VAL A 96 -2.05 0.99 -0.01
N PHE A 97 -1.17 1.19 0.96
CA PHE A 97 -1.56 1.62 2.31
C PHE A 97 -2.12 3.04 2.32
N VAL A 98 -1.47 3.99 1.66
CA VAL A 98 -1.95 5.38 1.58
C VAL A 98 -3.26 5.45 0.80
N GLY A 99 -3.35 4.78 -0.35
CA GLY A 99 -4.56 4.77 -1.17
C GLY A 99 -5.75 4.12 -0.47
N SER A 100 -5.49 3.07 0.33
CA SER A 100 -6.48 2.39 1.16
C SER A 100 -6.92 3.19 2.38
N ALA A 101 -6.02 3.99 2.95
CA ALA A 101 -6.34 4.88 4.06
C ALA A 101 -7.04 6.17 3.63
N SER A 102 -6.94 6.54 2.35
CA SER A 102 -7.54 7.75 1.81
C SER A 102 -9.06 7.67 1.73
N ASP A 103 -9.71 8.81 1.95
CA ASP A 103 -11.14 8.94 1.71
C ASP A 103 -11.45 8.83 0.22
N LYS A 104 -12.55 8.14 -0.13
CA LYS A 104 -12.99 7.89 -1.52
C LYS A 104 -13.39 9.14 -2.29
N THR A 105 -13.60 10.26 -1.62
CA THR A 105 -14.03 11.53 -2.21
C THR A 105 -12.89 12.54 -2.31
N VAL A 106 -11.76 12.29 -1.65
CA VAL A 106 -10.62 13.20 -1.59
C VAL A 106 -9.44 12.62 -2.38
N PRO A 107 -8.97 13.31 -3.43
CA PRO A 107 -7.80 12.88 -4.18
C PRO A 107 -6.54 12.82 -3.31
N VAL A 108 -5.70 11.81 -3.55
CA VAL A 108 -4.36 11.74 -2.95
C VAL A 108 -3.42 12.63 -3.76
N SER A 109 -2.75 13.55 -3.06
CA SER A 109 -1.75 14.45 -3.66
C SER A 109 -0.40 14.29 -2.98
N THR A 110 0.65 14.85 -3.59
CA THR A 110 1.99 14.90 -2.95
C THR A 110 1.92 15.55 -1.57
N ALA A 111 1.13 16.63 -1.44
CA ALA A 111 0.94 17.32 -0.16
C ALA A 111 0.25 16.43 0.88
N THR A 112 -0.62 15.50 0.46
CA THR A 112 -1.24 14.51 1.35
C THR A 112 -0.17 13.57 1.93
N VAL A 113 0.71 13.05 1.08
CA VAL A 113 1.80 12.15 1.51
C VAL A 113 2.80 12.89 2.40
N ASP A 114 3.18 14.11 2.05
CA ASP A 114 4.08 14.94 2.86
C ASP A 114 3.47 15.27 4.23
N ALA A 115 2.17 15.58 4.27
CA ALA A 115 1.46 15.83 5.52
C ALA A 115 1.43 14.57 6.40
N LEU A 116 1.12 13.40 5.84
CA LEU A 116 1.15 12.13 6.57
C LEU A 116 2.54 11.84 7.14
N ASN A 117 3.59 11.95 6.31
CA ASN A 117 4.97 11.75 6.74
C ASN A 117 5.36 12.70 7.85
N LYS A 118 4.97 13.98 7.74
CA LYS A 118 5.27 14.98 8.77
C LYS A 118 4.51 14.72 10.08
N ILE A 119 3.22 14.40 10.02
CA ILE A 119 2.39 14.11 11.20
C ILE A 119 2.91 12.87 11.94
N MET A 120 3.34 11.86 11.19
CA MET A 120 3.78 10.58 11.73
C MET A 120 5.30 10.52 11.98
N THR A 121 6.03 11.60 11.68
CA THR A 121 7.49 11.70 11.80
C THR A 121 8.22 10.61 10.99
N LEU A 122 7.74 10.34 9.78
CA LEU A 122 8.26 9.32 8.87
C LEU A 122 9.16 9.95 7.81
N THR A 123 10.11 9.16 7.32
CA THR A 123 11.00 9.55 6.22
C THR A 123 10.92 8.47 5.14
N LEU A 124 10.75 8.89 3.89
CA LEU A 124 10.80 7.97 2.77
C LEU A 124 12.25 7.53 2.50
N PRO A 125 12.50 6.23 2.30
CA PRO A 125 13.81 5.73 1.86
C PRO A 125 14.22 6.30 0.50
N ALA A 126 15.52 6.23 0.22
CA ALA A 126 16.07 6.65 -1.07
C ALA A 126 15.43 5.88 -2.24
N GLY A 127 15.13 6.60 -3.32
CA GLY A 127 14.51 6.01 -4.52
C GLY A 127 12.99 5.90 -4.49
N VAL A 128 12.33 6.41 -3.44
CA VAL A 128 10.87 6.59 -3.39
C VAL A 128 10.57 8.04 -3.03
N THR A 129 9.80 8.73 -3.87
CA THR A 129 9.40 10.11 -3.64
C THR A 129 7.93 10.23 -3.22
N SER A 130 7.59 11.29 -2.48
CA SER A 130 6.19 11.58 -2.13
C SER A 130 5.30 11.76 -3.37
N ALA A 131 5.88 12.23 -4.49
CA ALA A 131 5.17 12.41 -5.74
C ALA A 131 4.77 11.06 -6.35
N GLU A 132 5.71 10.10 -6.40
CA GLU A 132 5.43 8.74 -6.88
C GLU A 132 4.42 8.03 -5.97
N VAL A 133 4.60 8.11 -4.65
CA VAL A 133 3.64 7.51 -3.70
C VAL A 133 2.25 8.09 -3.90
N ALA A 134 2.13 9.41 -4.08
CA ALA A 134 0.84 10.06 -4.29
C ALA A 134 0.16 9.62 -5.59
N GLU A 135 0.89 9.57 -6.70
CA GLU A 135 0.37 9.14 -8.00
C GLU A 135 -0.17 7.70 -7.94
N TRP A 136 0.62 6.79 -7.37
CA TRP A 136 0.25 5.39 -7.27
C TRP A 136 -0.87 5.16 -6.23
N ALA A 137 -0.84 5.89 -5.11
CA ALA A 137 -1.90 5.84 -4.10
C ALA A 137 -3.23 6.38 -4.63
N GLU A 138 -3.20 7.43 -5.46
CA GLU A 138 -4.41 7.94 -6.12
C GLU A 138 -4.99 6.90 -7.09
N ALA A 139 -4.15 6.20 -7.84
CA ALA A 139 -4.60 5.10 -8.70
C ALA A 139 -5.24 3.95 -7.89
N VAL A 140 -4.67 3.61 -6.73
CA VAL A 140 -5.25 2.64 -5.79
C VAL A 140 -6.60 3.15 -5.26
N ARG A 141 -6.68 4.41 -4.82
CA ARG A 141 -7.93 5.02 -4.33
C ARG A 141 -9.03 4.97 -5.39
N GLN A 142 -8.71 5.30 -6.64
CA GLN A 142 -9.65 5.18 -7.76
C GLN A 142 -10.10 3.74 -7.99
N ALA A 143 -9.18 2.77 -7.92
CA ALA A 143 -9.52 1.35 -8.02
C ALA A 143 -10.43 0.89 -6.88
N ILE A 144 -10.22 1.39 -5.65
CA ILE A 144 -11.11 1.15 -4.51
C ILE A 144 -12.50 1.74 -4.75
N VAL A 145 -12.60 2.93 -5.33
CA VAL A 145 -13.90 3.53 -5.70
C VAL A 145 -14.62 2.67 -6.73
N ILE A 146 -13.89 2.17 -7.75
CA ILE A 146 -14.46 1.29 -8.78
C ILE A 146 -14.94 -0.03 -8.17
N GLY A 147 -14.14 -0.67 -7.34
CA GLY A 147 -14.48 -1.96 -6.72
C GLY A 147 -15.61 -1.87 -5.67
N HIS A 148 -15.92 -0.67 -5.16
CA HIS A 148 -17.02 -0.44 -4.23
C HIS A 148 -18.40 -0.25 -4.87
N GLN A 149 -18.46 -0.13 -6.20
CA GLN A 149 -19.71 0.03 -6.96
C GLN A 149 -20.32 -1.34 -7.29
#